data_AF-A0A8H2JIB4-F1
#
_entry.id   AF-A0A8H2JIB4-F1
#
_cell.length_a   1.000
_cell.length_b   1.000
_cell.length_c   1.000
_cell.angle_alpha   90.00
_cell.angle_beta   90.00
_cell.angle_gamma   90.00
#
_symmetry.space_group_name_H-M   'P 1'
#
loop_
_entity.id
_entity.type
_entity.pdbx_description
1 polymer ?
#
loop_
_entity_poly.entity_id
_entity_poly.type
_entity_poly.pdbx_seq_one_letter_code
_entity_poly.pdbx_strand_id
1 'polypeptide(L)'
;QDIIAGKAMDDRASCFALVEAMNQLVDVDLDVNVVAAFTSSEEVGTRGGRLTAQIVNPDIFFAVDVAKNPELDRGFMNTRKLGKGPMIEFYDKTMVPNAKLLRIVCEIADSAGLPYQKDMFKGGGTDAGSAHLENGGIPAVVLGI
;
A
#
# COMPACT_ATOMS: atom_id res chain seq x y z
N GLN A 1 9.25 -10.75 -20.29
CA GLN A 1 8.85 -10.33 -18.93
C GLN A 1 8.66 -11.60 -18.15
N ASP A 2 9.35 -11.72 -17.03
CA ASP A 2 9.23 -12.88 -16.17
C ASP A 2 7.97 -12.72 -15.31
N ILE A 3 7.11 -13.73 -15.34
CA ILE A 3 5.92 -13.79 -14.49
C ILE A 3 6.25 -14.72 -13.34
N ILE A 4 6.10 -14.22 -12.12
CA ILE A 4 6.30 -15.00 -10.90
C ILE A 4 4.94 -15.48 -10.41
N ALA A 5 4.84 -16.77 -10.13
CA ALA A 5 3.65 -17.39 -9.55
C ALA A 5 4.05 -18.23 -8.34
N GLY A 6 3.25 -18.15 -7.28
CA GLY A 6 3.52 -18.84 -6.03
C GLY A 6 2.31 -18.84 -5.11
N LYS A 7 2.42 -19.60 -4.02
CA LYS A 7 1.39 -19.63 -2.97
C LYS A 7 1.52 -18.40 -2.07
N ALA A 8 0.38 -17.80 -1.72
CA ALA A 8 0.28 -16.68 -0.78
C ALA A 8 1.13 -15.46 -1.20
N MET A 9 1.09 -15.12 -2.50
CA MET A 9 1.64 -13.85 -2.99
C MET A 9 0.96 -12.67 -2.30
N ASP A 10 -0.35 -12.77 -2.15
CA ASP A 10 -1.17 -12.03 -1.20
C ASP A 10 -0.93 -12.58 0.23
N ASP A 11 -0.24 -11.88 1.14
CA ASP A 11 0.48 -10.59 0.95
C ASP A 11 1.99 -10.70 1.22
N ARG A 12 2.57 -11.90 0.96
CA ARG A 12 4.01 -12.12 1.16
C ARG A 12 4.88 -11.37 0.17
N ALA A 13 4.34 -10.99 -0.99
CA ALA A 13 5.05 -10.17 -1.97
C ALA A 13 5.35 -8.78 -1.39
N SER A 14 4.37 -8.17 -0.72
CA SER A 14 4.52 -6.88 -0.05
C SER A 14 5.39 -6.98 1.19
N CYS A 15 5.28 -8.08 1.94
CA CYS A 15 6.20 -8.37 3.03
C CYS A 15 7.66 -8.40 2.54
N PHE A 16 7.93 -9.05 1.40
CA PHE A 16 9.27 -9.07 0.80
C PHE A 16 9.72 -7.66 0.38
N ALA A 17 8.85 -6.89 -0.29
CA ALA A 17 9.17 -5.52 -0.67
C ALA A 17 9.49 -4.62 0.53
N LEU A 18 8.75 -4.76 1.65
CA LEU A 18 9.04 -4.05 2.90
C LEU A 18 10.40 -4.44 3.48
N VAL A 19 10.75 -5.73 3.50
CA VAL A 19 12.07 -6.18 3.97
C VAL A 19 13.18 -5.58 3.11
N GLU A 20 13.04 -5.61 1.78
CA GLU A 20 14.02 -5.01 0.88
C GLU A 20 14.14 -3.50 1.05
N ALA A 21 13.03 -2.80 1.29
CA ALA A 21 13.05 -1.37 1.59
C ALA A 21 13.80 -1.10 2.91
N MET A 22 13.51 -1.84 3.98
CA MET A 22 14.20 -1.67 5.26
C MET A 22 15.69 -2.02 5.17
N ASN A 23 16.07 -3.04 4.39
CA ASN A 23 17.47 -3.38 4.13
C ASN A 23 18.22 -2.24 3.43
N GLN A 24 17.55 -1.50 2.54
CA GLN A 24 18.15 -0.33 1.87
C GLN A 24 18.26 0.89 2.80
N LEU A 25 17.44 0.95 3.86
CA LEU A 25 17.42 2.06 4.82
C LEU A 25 18.32 1.86 6.04
N VAL A 26 18.86 0.65 6.26
CA VAL A 26 19.56 0.29 7.50
C VAL A 26 20.77 1.18 7.83
N ASP A 27 21.50 1.63 6.82
CA ASP A 27 22.69 2.49 6.97
C ASP A 27 22.43 3.95 6.57
N VAL A 28 21.15 4.32 6.38
CA VAL A 28 20.75 5.67 6.01
C VAL A 28 20.39 6.44 7.28
N ASP A 29 21.06 7.58 7.50
CA ASP A 29 20.69 8.50 8.55
C ASP A 29 19.40 9.25 8.16
N LEU A 30 18.34 9.07 8.94
CA LEU A 30 17.00 9.56 8.65
C LEU A 30 16.51 10.46 9.77
N ASP A 31 15.95 11.61 9.38
CA ASP A 31 15.24 12.53 10.29
C ASP A 31 13.85 12.00 10.73
N VAL A 32 13.52 10.76 10.37
CA VAL A 32 12.23 10.12 10.63
C VAL A 32 12.44 8.71 11.19
N ASN A 33 11.49 8.26 12.01
CA ASN A 33 11.46 6.87 12.46
C ASN A 33 10.62 6.02 11.48
N VAL A 34 11.27 5.05 10.84
CA VAL A 34 10.59 4.13 9.92
C VAL A 34 10.31 2.81 10.63
N VAL A 35 9.04 2.41 10.66
CA VAL A 35 8.59 1.15 11.27
C VAL A 35 7.96 0.27 10.20
N ALA A 36 8.52 -0.91 9.98
CA ALA A 36 7.88 -1.96 9.18
C ALA A 36 7.04 -2.87 10.08
N ALA A 37 5.77 -3.05 9.73
CA ALA A 37 4.84 -3.92 10.44
C ALA A 37 4.35 -5.04 9.52
N PHE A 38 4.43 -6.28 10.00
CA PHE A 38 3.88 -7.45 9.32
C PHE A 38 2.62 -7.85 10.07
N THR A 39 1.48 -7.44 9.54
CA THR A 39 0.21 -7.55 10.22
C THR A 39 -0.42 -8.92 9.98
N SER A 40 -1.47 -9.22 10.74
CA SER A 40 -2.29 -10.40 10.52
C SER A 40 -3.75 -9.99 10.53
N SER A 41 -4.62 -10.87 10.01
CA SER A 41 -6.06 -10.66 10.03
C SER A 41 -6.57 -9.48 9.18
N GLU A 42 -5.83 -9.10 8.13
CA GLU A 42 -6.30 -8.19 7.08
C GLU A 42 -7.59 -8.77 6.44
N GLU A 43 -7.48 -10.00 5.94
CA GLU A 43 -8.53 -10.73 5.21
C GLU A 43 -9.83 -11.01 5.99
N VAL A 44 -9.83 -10.74 7.30
CA VAL A 44 -11.00 -10.91 8.18
C VAL A 44 -11.45 -9.59 8.81
N GLY A 45 -11.03 -8.46 8.23
CA GLY A 45 -11.51 -7.11 8.53
C GLY A 45 -10.42 -6.17 9.03
N THR A 46 -9.24 -6.18 8.39
CA THR A 46 -8.19 -5.15 8.52
C THR A 46 -7.76 -4.88 9.97
N ARG A 47 -7.83 -5.91 10.81
CA ARG A 47 -7.67 -5.77 12.27
C ARG A 47 -6.22 -5.47 12.64
N GLY A 48 -5.30 -5.94 11.81
CA GLY A 48 -3.87 -5.73 11.95
C GLY A 48 -3.49 -4.25 11.80
N GLY A 49 -4.06 -3.55 10.81
CA GLY A 49 -3.85 -2.12 10.58
C GLY A 49 -4.23 -1.28 11.81
N ARG A 50 -5.42 -1.54 12.37
CA ARG A 50 -5.90 -0.87 13.59
C ARG A 50 -4.95 -1.04 14.77
N LEU A 51 -4.58 -2.28 15.07
CA LEU A 51 -3.69 -2.57 16.20
C LEU A 51 -2.32 -1.91 16.00
N THR A 52 -1.78 -1.98 14.78
CA THR A 52 -0.50 -1.38 14.43
C THR A 52 -0.53 0.13 14.62
N ALA A 53 -1.58 0.81 14.12
CA ALA A 53 -1.75 2.24 14.31
C ALA A 53 -1.82 2.64 15.79
N GLN A 54 -2.52 1.87 16.62
CA GLN A 54 -2.62 2.14 18.06
C GLN A 54 -1.31 1.93 18.82
N ILE A 55 -0.51 0.92 18.45
CA ILE A 55 0.77 0.62 19.11
C ILE A 55 1.86 1.59 18.66
N VAL A 56 2.00 1.79 17.35
CA VAL A 56 3.09 2.58 16.76
C VAL A 56 2.79 4.07 16.85
N ASN A 57 1.51 4.47 16.80
CA ASN A 57 1.05 5.85 16.72
C ASN A 57 1.78 6.67 15.64
N PRO A 58 1.72 6.26 14.36
CA PRO A 58 2.48 6.88 13.29
C PRO A 58 1.87 8.21 12.82
N ASP A 59 2.72 9.12 12.35
CA ASP A 59 2.29 10.37 11.69
C ASP A 59 1.77 10.13 10.26
N ILE A 60 2.32 9.11 9.57
CA ILE A 60 1.94 8.69 8.22
C ILE A 60 1.91 7.17 8.16
N PHE A 61 0.87 6.60 7.55
CA PHE A 61 0.72 5.16 7.38
C PHE A 61 0.75 4.75 5.90
N PHE A 62 1.58 3.77 5.56
CA PHE A 62 1.58 3.14 4.24
C PHE A 62 1.11 1.70 4.37
N ALA A 63 -0.02 1.37 3.74
CA ALA A 63 -0.33 -0.03 3.47
C ALA A 63 0.40 -0.44 2.19
N VAL A 64 1.15 -1.54 2.24
CA VAL A 64 1.75 -2.15 1.06
C VAL A 64 1.06 -3.49 0.91
N ASP A 65 0.31 -3.66 -0.18
CA ASP A 65 -0.57 -4.80 -0.40
C ASP A 65 -0.46 -5.25 -1.86
N VAL A 66 -1.07 -6.38 -2.23
CA VAL A 66 -1.11 -6.81 -3.63
C VAL A 66 -2.25 -6.12 -4.38
N ALA A 67 -1.96 -5.68 -5.62
CA ALA A 67 -3.01 -5.17 -6.48
C ALA A 67 -3.78 -6.35 -7.10
N LYS A 68 -4.99 -6.62 -6.59
CA LYS A 68 -5.84 -7.65 -7.17
C LYS A 68 -6.23 -7.28 -8.60
N ASN A 69 -5.83 -8.08 -9.58
CA ASN A 69 -6.40 -8.02 -10.91
C ASN A 69 -7.76 -8.74 -10.90
N PRO A 70 -8.92 -8.07 -11.04
CA PRO A 70 -10.18 -8.78 -11.18
C PRO A 70 -10.18 -9.50 -12.52
N GLU A 71 -10.00 -10.82 -12.48
CA GLU A 71 -10.04 -11.74 -13.63
C GLU A 71 -11.31 -11.59 -14.51
N LEU A 72 -12.35 -10.93 -13.97
CA LEU A 72 -13.67 -10.79 -14.58
C LEU A 72 -14.05 -9.35 -14.95
N ASP A 73 -13.24 -8.33 -14.60
CA ASP A 73 -13.52 -6.94 -15.02
C ASP A 73 -12.80 -6.64 -16.35
N ARG A 74 -13.54 -6.83 -17.45
CA ARG A 74 -13.11 -6.49 -18.81
C ARG A 74 -13.50 -5.06 -19.21
N GLY A 75 -13.94 -4.22 -18.27
CA GLY A 75 -14.28 -2.82 -18.51
C GLY A 75 -13.04 -1.92 -18.63
N PHE A 76 -13.22 -0.73 -19.20
CA PHE A 76 -12.16 0.30 -19.33
C PHE A 76 -11.64 0.85 -17.99
N MET A 77 -12.26 0.46 -16.87
CA MET A 77 -11.97 0.95 -15.53
C MET A 77 -10.81 0.19 -14.87
N ASN A 78 -10.57 -1.08 -15.24
CA ASN A 78 -9.47 -1.87 -14.69
C ASN A 78 -8.26 -1.81 -15.63
N THR A 79 -7.28 -0.99 -15.26
CA THR A 79 -6.09 -0.71 -16.09
C THR A 79 -4.81 -1.36 -15.56
N ARG A 80 -4.92 -2.22 -14.54
CA ARG A 80 -3.80 -2.93 -13.91
C ARG A 80 -3.04 -3.77 -14.92
N LYS A 81 -1.75 -3.47 -15.11
CA LYS A 81 -0.86 -4.18 -16.04
C LYS A 81 0.40 -4.63 -15.31
N LEU A 82 0.73 -5.91 -15.47
CA LEU A 82 1.99 -6.46 -14.98
C LEU A 82 3.18 -5.74 -15.62
N GLY A 83 4.17 -5.43 -14.79
CA GLY A 83 5.41 -4.76 -15.20
C GLY A 83 5.22 -3.34 -15.75
N LYS A 84 4.13 -2.64 -15.38
CA LYS A 84 3.93 -1.21 -15.63
C LYS A 84 4.11 -0.34 -14.38
N GLY A 85 4.77 -0.88 -13.37
CA GLY A 85 5.04 -0.23 -12.09
C GLY A 85 3.98 -0.57 -11.03
N PRO A 86 4.25 -0.25 -9.76
CA PRO A 86 3.32 -0.47 -8.66
C PRO A 86 2.05 0.37 -8.86
N MET A 87 0.99 -0.05 -8.20
CA MET A 87 -0.23 0.73 -8.07
C MET A 87 -0.07 1.75 -6.95
N ILE A 88 -0.64 2.93 -7.14
CA ILE A 88 -0.95 3.88 -6.07
C ILE A 88 -2.47 3.95 -6.03
N GLU A 89 -3.06 3.62 -4.88
CA GLU A 89 -4.50 3.60 -4.73
C GLU A 89 -5.05 5.01 -4.48
N PHE A 90 -6.09 5.37 -5.21
CA PHE A 90 -6.78 6.66 -5.12
C PHE A 90 -8.12 6.51 -4.39
N TYR A 91 -8.62 5.28 -4.25
CA TYR A 91 -9.90 4.97 -3.61
C TYR A 91 -10.11 3.46 -3.42
N ASP A 92 -10.57 3.08 -2.24
CA ASP A 92 -11.31 1.84 -1.99
C ASP A 92 -12.59 2.12 -1.18
N LYS A 93 -13.35 1.06 -0.83
CA LYS A 93 -14.59 1.18 -0.05
C LYS A 93 -14.35 1.69 1.38
N THR A 94 -13.15 1.49 1.91
CA THR A 94 -12.76 1.76 3.30
C THR A 94 -12.04 3.09 3.46
N MET A 95 -11.40 3.63 2.42
CA MET A 95 -10.59 4.84 2.51
C MET A 95 -10.55 5.63 1.20
N VAL A 96 -10.57 6.97 1.34
CA VAL A 96 -10.05 7.90 0.34
C VAL A 96 -8.75 8.48 0.91
N PRO A 97 -7.59 8.25 0.29
CA PRO A 97 -6.31 8.75 0.80
C PRO A 97 -6.31 10.26 1.00
N ASN A 98 -5.47 10.74 1.91
CA ASN A 98 -5.26 12.18 2.05
C ASN A 98 -4.70 12.76 0.76
N ALA A 99 -5.42 13.69 0.12
CA ALA A 99 -5.08 14.22 -1.20
C ALA A 99 -3.70 14.88 -1.27
N LYS A 100 -3.21 15.50 -0.18
CA LYS A 100 -1.87 16.11 -0.15
C LYS A 100 -0.79 15.03 -0.11
N LEU A 101 -0.94 14.03 0.77
CA LEU A 101 0.01 12.93 0.87
C LEU A 101 0.06 12.12 -0.44
N LEU A 102 -1.10 11.80 -1.01
CA LEU A 102 -1.20 11.09 -2.29
C LEU A 102 -0.46 11.84 -3.40
N ARG A 103 -0.64 13.17 -3.47
CA ARG A 103 0.06 14.02 -4.43
C ARG A 103 1.58 14.00 -4.23
N ILE A 104 2.05 14.09 -2.99
CA ILE A 104 3.49 14.02 -2.66
C ILE A 104 4.08 12.68 -3.15
N VAL A 105 3.40 11.55 -2.90
CA VAL A 105 3.86 10.24 -3.36
C VAL A 105 3.95 10.18 -4.89
N CYS A 106 2.94 10.67 -5.60
CA CYS A 106 2.97 10.74 -7.07
C CYS A 106 4.11 11.65 -7.58
N GLU A 107 4.29 12.83 -6.98
CA GLU A 107 5.36 13.78 -7.36
C GLU A 107 6.76 13.19 -7.13
N ILE A 108 6.96 12.44 -6.03
CA ILE A 108 8.20 11.71 -5.77
C ILE A 108 8.44 10.69 -6.89
N ALA A 109 7.45 9.86 -7.22
CA ALA A 109 7.58 8.87 -8.29
C ALA A 109 7.88 9.52 -9.65
N ASP A 110 7.16 10.59 -10.00
CA ASP A 110 7.36 11.35 -11.24
C ASP A 110 8.77 11.95 -11.30
N SER A 111 9.25 12.56 -10.21
CA SER A 111 10.58 13.18 -10.13
C SER A 111 11.72 12.17 -10.20
N ALA A 112 11.50 10.94 -9.70
CA ALA A 112 12.43 9.83 -9.77
C ALA A 112 12.35 9.05 -11.09
N GLY A 113 11.43 9.41 -12.00
CA GLY A 113 11.19 8.68 -13.24
C GLY A 113 10.65 7.26 -13.03
N LEU A 114 10.01 7.01 -11.89
CA LEU A 114 9.45 5.71 -11.53
C LEU A 114 8.04 5.58 -12.13
N PRO A 115 7.78 4.61 -13.02
CA PRO A 115 6.45 4.38 -13.53
C PRO A 115 5.55 3.86 -12.39
N TYR A 116 4.33 4.36 -12.34
CA TYR A 116 3.28 3.85 -11.46
C TYR A 116 1.94 3.85 -12.18
N GLN A 117 0.99 3.14 -11.61
CA GLN A 117 -0.37 3.03 -12.11
C GLN A 117 -1.33 3.57 -11.05
N LYS A 118 -2.38 4.26 -11.45
CA LYS A 118 -3.41 4.77 -10.53
C LYS A 118 -4.48 3.70 -10.38
N ASP A 119 -4.82 3.34 -9.15
CA ASP A 119 -5.81 2.31 -8.88
C ASP A 119 -7.03 2.83 -8.13
N MET A 120 -8.16 2.17 -8.37
CA MET A 120 -9.38 2.30 -7.59
C MET A 120 -10.11 0.97 -7.62
N PHE A 121 -10.67 0.52 -6.50
CA PHE A 121 -11.55 -0.65 -6.50
C PHE A 121 -12.79 -0.48 -5.61
N LYS A 122 -13.85 -1.19 -5.98
CA LYS A 122 -15.18 -1.02 -5.39
C LYS A 122 -15.45 -1.92 -4.19
N GLY A 123 -14.67 -2.98 -3.99
CA GLY A 123 -14.92 -3.99 -2.96
C GLY A 123 -13.65 -4.48 -2.31
N GLY A 124 -13.70 -4.72 -1.00
CA GLY A 124 -12.52 -4.93 -0.16
C GLY A 124 -12.04 -3.61 0.45
N GLY A 125 -10.86 -3.67 1.03
CA GLY A 125 -10.06 -2.55 1.54
C GLY A 125 -8.76 -3.13 2.07
N THR A 126 -7.86 -2.27 2.53
CA THR A 126 -6.57 -2.70 3.09
C THR A 126 -6.45 -2.30 4.56
N ASP A 127 -5.33 -2.65 5.20
CA ASP A 127 -5.02 -2.20 6.56
C ASP A 127 -5.02 -0.66 6.72
N ALA A 128 -4.83 0.11 5.65
CA ALA A 128 -4.99 1.57 5.70
C ALA A 128 -6.44 1.98 6.02
N GLY A 129 -7.42 1.18 5.60
CA GLY A 129 -8.85 1.39 5.83
C GLY A 129 -9.24 1.45 7.30
N SER A 130 -8.57 0.67 8.16
CA SER A 130 -8.77 0.74 9.61
C SER A 130 -7.77 1.67 10.28
N ALA A 131 -6.51 1.69 9.85
CA ALA A 131 -5.45 2.48 10.45
C ALA A 131 -5.73 3.99 10.38
N HIS A 132 -6.23 4.50 9.24
CA HIS A 132 -6.41 5.94 9.05
C HIS A 132 -7.44 6.58 9.99
N LEU A 133 -8.32 5.79 10.61
CA LEU A 133 -9.35 6.26 11.54
C LEU A 133 -8.87 6.34 13.00
N GLU A 134 -7.71 5.75 13.30
CA GLU A 134 -7.19 5.69 14.66
C GLU A 134 -6.48 7.01 15.04
N ASN A 135 -6.25 7.20 16.35
CA ASN A 135 -5.46 8.30 16.93
C ASN A 135 -5.86 9.73 16.48
N GLY A 136 -7.12 9.93 16.11
CA GLY A 136 -7.62 11.24 15.67
C GLY A 136 -7.50 11.49 14.16
N GLY A 137 -7.09 10.48 13.39
CA GLY A 137 -6.96 10.54 11.94
C GLY A 137 -5.51 10.51 11.50
N ILE A 138 -5.10 9.42 10.85
CA ILE A 138 -3.74 9.23 10.34
C ILE A 138 -3.76 9.34 8.82
N PRO A 139 -3.04 10.29 8.19
CA PRO A 139 -2.85 10.32 6.76
C PRO A 139 -2.26 8.99 6.26
N ALA A 140 -2.98 8.32 5.35
CA ALA A 140 -2.57 7.04 4.84
C ALA A 140 -2.65 6.96 3.30
N VAL A 141 -1.79 6.11 2.72
CA VAL A 141 -1.74 5.76 1.30
C VAL A 141 -1.56 4.25 1.16
N VAL A 142 -2.13 3.67 0.11
CA VAL A 142 -1.93 2.26 -0.25
C VAL A 142 -1.05 2.18 -1.49
N LEU A 143 -0.02 1.33 -1.42
CA LEU A 143 0.85 0.96 -2.54
C LEU A 143 0.57 -0.50 -2.90
N GLY A 144 0.27 -0.75 -4.16
CA GLY A 144 -0.05 -2.08 -4.66
C GLY A 144 1.11 -2.68 -5.46
N ILE A 145 1.48 -3.93 -5.19
CA ILE A 145 2.43 -4.70 -6.01
C ILE A 145 1.73 -5.42 -7.16
#